data_AF-A0A0T0M9K3-F1
#
_entry.id   AF-A0A0T0M9K3-F1
#
_cell.length_a   1.000
_cell.length_b   1.000
_cell.length_c   1.000
_cell.angle_alpha   90.00
_cell.angle_beta   90.00
_cell.angle_gamma   90.00
#
_symmetry.space_group_name_H-M   'P 1'
#
loop_
_entity.id
_entity.type
_entity.pdbx_description
1 polymer ?
#
loop_
_entity_poly.entity_id
_entity_poly.type
_entity_poly.pdbx_seq_one_letter_code
_entity_poly.pdbx_strand_id
1 'polypeptide(L)' 'MQTKEYNREEFDYHQSENNYTLSIPAKFLDAKSLKIKRKNSDGTFSDADVVIREQNHEILIITSVPMDILVEISDQEI' A
#
# COMPACT_ATOMS: atom_id res chain seq x y z
N MET A 1 -12.02 -11.19 -4.13
CA MET A 1 -11.12 -10.53 -3.16
C MET A 1 -9.77 -11.19 -3.32
N GLN A 2 -8.84 -10.49 -3.96
CA GLN A 2 -7.50 -10.96 -4.19
C GLN A 2 -6.58 -10.28 -3.18
N THR A 3 -5.93 -11.08 -2.34
CA THR A 3 -4.90 -10.56 -1.43
C THR A 3 -3.55 -10.71 -2.11
N LYS A 4 -2.82 -9.61 -2.23
CA LYS A 4 -1.44 -9.66 -2.71
C LYS A 4 -0.53 -9.07 -1.64
N GLU A 5 0.29 -9.94 -1.07
CA GLU A 5 1.38 -9.49 -0.22
C GLU A 5 2.43 -8.87 -1.13
N TYR A 6 2.83 -7.65 -0.79
CA TYR A 6 3.88 -6.98 -1.49
C TYR A 6 4.95 -6.59 -0.48
N ASN A 7 6.19 -6.99 -0.74
CA ASN A 7 7.29 -6.60 0.11
C ASN A 7 7.82 -5.22 -0.28
N ARG A 8 8.51 -4.54 0.64
CA ARG A 8 9.13 -3.23 0.37
C ARG A 8 10.07 -3.23 -0.83
N GLU A 9 10.64 -4.39 -1.17
CA GLU A 9 11.53 -4.58 -2.31
C GLU A 9 10.81 -4.61 -3.66
N GLU A 10 9.51 -4.91 -3.68
CA GLU A 10 8.70 -4.96 -4.90
C GLU A 10 8.09 -3.60 -5.28
N PHE A 11 8.26 -2.60 -4.42
CA PHE A 11 7.77 -1.25 -4.62
C PHE A 11 8.91 -0.26 -4.75
N ASP A 12 8.64 0.84 -5.45
CA ASP A 12 9.49 2.01 -5.39
C ASP A 12 9.25 2.70 -4.04
N TYR A 13 10.03 2.29 -3.04
CA TYR A 13 9.92 2.77 -1.66
C TYR A 13 10.74 4.04 -1.49
N HIS A 14 10.08 5.17 -1.30
CA HIS A 14 10.73 6.45 -1.07
C HIS A 14 10.57 6.90 0.38
N GLN A 15 11.71 7.08 1.07
CA GLN A 15 11.75 7.67 2.40
C GLN A 15 12.08 9.17 2.29
N SER A 16 11.16 10.01 2.76
CA SER A 16 11.37 11.44 3.00
C SER A 16 11.57 11.70 4.51
N GLU A 17 11.97 12.90 4.91
CA GLU A 17 12.24 13.25 6.33
C GLU A 17 11.10 12.86 7.28
N ASN A 18 9.85 12.94 6.82
CA ASN A 18 8.67 12.78 7.69
C ASN A 18 7.73 11.65 7.27
N ASN A 19 7.89 11.09 6.06
CA ASN A 19 6.97 10.09 5.52
C ASN A 19 7.68 9.05 4.67
N TYR A 20 7.10 7.87 4.66
CA TYR A 20 7.37 6.79 3.74
C TYR A 20 6.29 6.79 2.67
N THR A 21 6.72 6.77 1.41
CA THR A 21 5.84 6.74 0.25
C THR A 21 6.10 5.47 -0.53
N LEU A 22 5.03 4.77 -0.86
CA LEU A 22 5.05 3.60 -1.71
C LEU A 22 4.34 3.90 -3.01
N SER A 23 5.00 3.70 -4.15
CA SER A 23 4.37 3.84 -5.45
C SER A 23 3.99 2.48 -6.03
N ILE A 24 2.72 2.35 -6.43
CA ILE A 24 2.20 1.18 -7.14
C ILE A 24 1.66 1.62 -8.50
N PRO A 25 1.99 0.95 -9.61
CA PRO A 25 1.37 1.23 -10.90
C PRO A 25 -0.16 1.05 -10.83
N ALA A 26 -0.92 2.09 -11.16
CA ALA A 26 -2.39 2.09 -11.17
C ALA A 26 -2.98 1.28 -12.34
N LYS A 27 -2.13 0.70 -13.22
CA LYS A 27 -2.56 -0.06 -14.41
C LYS A 27 -3.53 -1.22 -14.11
N PHE A 28 -3.52 -1.73 -12.88
CA PHE A 28 -4.29 -2.91 -12.49
C PHE A 28 -5.13 -2.69 -11.22
N LEU A 29 -5.18 -1.47 -10.69
CA LEU A 29 -5.69 -1.16 -9.35
C LEU A 29 -6.38 0.20 -9.31
N ASP A 30 -7.51 0.29 -8.61
CA ASP A 30 -8.14 1.55 -8.21
C ASP A 30 -7.77 1.81 -6.74
N ALA A 31 -7.31 3.02 -6.40
CA ALA A 31 -6.98 3.39 -5.02
C ALA A 31 -8.13 3.13 -4.03
N LYS A 32 -9.39 3.19 -4.49
CA LYS A 32 -10.57 2.95 -3.65
C LYS A 32 -10.78 1.48 -3.30
N SER A 33 -10.22 0.56 -4.10
CA SER A 33 -10.34 -0.88 -3.85
C SER A 33 -9.19 -1.42 -2.99
N LEU A 34 -8.22 -0.57 -2.65
CA LEU A 34 -7.08 -0.92 -1.83
C LEU A 34 -7.40 -0.82 -0.34
N LYS A 35 -7.14 -1.91 0.37
CA LYS A 35 -7.04 -1.92 1.81
C LYS A 35 -5.62 -2.27 2.22
N ILE A 36 -4.98 -1.36 2.95
CA ILE A 36 -3.59 -1.52 3.39
C ILE A 36 -3.58 -2.02 4.82
N LYS A 37 -2.91 -3.14 5.05
CA LYS A 37 -2.65 -3.65 6.40
C LYS A 37 -1.18 -3.57 6.72
N ARG A 38 -0.87 -3.24 7.97
CA ARG A 38 0.47 -3.22 8.53
C ARG A 38 0.76 -4.58 9.17
N LYS A 39 1.95 -5.12 8.93
CA LYS A 39 2.48 -6.25 9.70
C LYS A 39 2.95 -5.79 11.09
N ASN A 40 2.43 -6.45 12.11
CA ASN A 40 2.80 -6.26 13.51
C ASN A 40 4.03 -7.11 13.87
N SER A 41 4.69 -6.77 14.97
CA SER A 41 5.88 -7.50 15.45
C SER A 41 5.59 -8.96 15.85
N ASP A 42 4.34 -9.29 16.11
CA ASP A 42 3.86 -10.66 16.38
C ASP A 42 3.55 -11.45 15.09
N GLY A 43 3.76 -10.85 13.92
CA GLY A 43 3.49 -11.43 12.61
C GLY A 43 2.04 -11.32 12.14
N THR A 44 1.15 -10.72 12.93
CA THR A 44 -0.25 -10.47 12.54
C THR A 44 -0.37 -9.24 11.65
N PHE A 45 -1.55 -9.05 11.04
CA PHE A 45 -1.85 -7.88 10.21
C PHE A 45 -3.02 -7.09 10.77
N SER A 46 -2.86 -5.77 10.91
CA SER A 46 -3.91 -4.83 11.31
C SER A 46 -4.06 -3.72 10.29
N ASP A 47 -5.19 -3.00 10.31
CA ASP A 47 -5.43 -1.89 9.40
C ASP A 47 -4.36 -0.81 9.57
N ALA A 48 -3.74 -0.39 8.46
CA ALA A 48 -2.67 0.59 8.47
C ALA A 48 -3.24 2.00 8.40
N ASP A 49 -2.69 2.91 9.21
CA ASP A 49 -2.97 4.34 9.08
C ASP A 49 -2.13 4.92 7.93
N VAL A 50 -2.76 5.07 6.77
CA VAL A 50 -2.12 5.49 5.52
C VAL A 50 -3.00 6.47 4.75
N VAL A 51 -2.36 7.33 3.99
CA VAL A 51 -3.02 8.19 3.01
C VAL A 51 -2.77 7.60 1.63
N ILE A 52 -3.85 7.24 0.92
CA ILE A 52 -3.78 6.73 -0.45
C ILE A 52 -4.13 7.86 -1.42
N ARG A 53 -3.29 8.09 -2.44
CA ARG A 53 -3.50 9.09 -3.49
C ARG A 53 -3.25 8.50 -4.86
N GLU A 54 -3.97 8.95 -5.87
CA GLU A 54 -3.67 8.63 -7.27
C GLU A 54 -2.96 9.80 -7.94
N GLN A 55 -1.81 9.56 -8.56
CA GLN A 55 -1.04 10.57 -9.27
C GLN A 55 -0.27 9.96 -10.44
N ASN A 56 -0.33 10.56 -11.62
CA ASN A 56 0.49 10.18 -12.78
C ASN A 56 0.49 8.69 -13.15
N HIS A 57 -0.66 8.01 -13.06
CA HIS A 57 -0.82 6.55 -13.27
C HIS A 57 -0.19 5.67 -12.19
N GLU A 58 0.07 6.24 -11.02
CA GLU A 58 0.52 5.53 -9.83
C GLU A 58 -0.46 5.78 -8.68
N ILE A 59 -0.53 4.80 -7.79
CA ILE A 59 -1.15 4.92 -6.48
C ILE A 59 -0.03 5.09 -5.48
N LEU A 60 -0.05 6.22 -4.78
CA LEU A 60 0.87 6.58 -3.71
C LEU A 60 0.24 6.20 -2.37
N ILE A 61 0.90 5.34 -1.60
CA ILE A 61 0.54 5.02 -0.23
C ILE A 61 1.55 5.72 0.68
N ILE A 62 1.07 6.68 1.46
CA ILE A 62 1.91 7.56 2.29
C ILE A 62 1.63 7.25 3.76
N THR A 63 2.68 7.01 4.54
CA THR A 63 2.58 6.76 5.98
C THR A 63 3.74 7.40 6.74
N SER A 64 3.55 7.71 8.01
CA SER A 64 4.57 8.32 8.87
C SER A 64 5.48 7.31 9.56
N VAL A 65 5.22 6.01 9.40
CA VAL A 65 5.99 4.94 10.04
C VAL A 65 6.49 3.91 9.00
N PRO A 66 7.68 3.33 9.19
CA PRO A 66 8.17 2.30 8.27
C PRO A 66 7.37 1.00 8.50
N MET A 67 6.77 0.47 7.44
CA MET A 67 5.86 -0.68 7.53
C MET A 67 6.14 -1.71 6.44
N ASP A 68 6.09 -3.00 6.80
CA ASP A 68 5.79 -4.04 5.82
C ASP A 68 4.28 -4.04 5.65
N ILE A 69 3.81 -3.98 4.40
CA ILE A 69 2.40 -3.82 4.12
C ILE A 69 1.83 -5.01 3.35
N LEU A 70 0.59 -5.36 3.66
CA LEU A 70 -0.24 -6.24 2.87
C LEU A 70 -1.26 -5.38 2.12
N VAL A 71 -1.32 -5.52 0.79
CA VAL A 71 -2.32 -4.83 -0.03
C VAL A 71 -3.44 -5.81 -0.35
N GLU A 72 -4.60 -5.58 0.23
CA GLU A 72 -5.82 -6.30 -0.11
C GLU A 72 -6.52 -5.56 -1.24
N ILE A 73 -6.72 -6.26 -2.36
CA ILE A 73 -7.38 -5.73 -3.54
C ILE A 73 -8.78 -6.33 -3.55
N SER A 74 -9.77 -5.48 -3.32
CA SER A 74 -11.15 -5.89 -3.51
C SER A 74 -11.38 -6.03 -5.01
N ASP A 75 -11.63 -7.26 -5.49
CA ASP A 75 -12.20 -7.49 -6.82
C ASP A 75 -13.55 -6.78 -6.86
N GLN A 76 -13.55 -5.52 -7.26
CA GLN A 76 -14.69 -5.00 -7.98
C GLN A 76 -14.33 -5.24 -9.44
N GLU A 77 -15.04 -6.21 -10.06
CA GLU A 77 -15.06 -6.38 -11.50
C GLU A 77 -15.24 -4.99 -12.15
N ILE A 78 -14.28 -4.61 -12.99
CA ILE A 78 -14.38 -3.46 -13.89
C ILE A 78 -15.31 -3.84 -15.05
#